data_AF-A0A2E0CIP6-F1
#
_entry.id   AF-A0A2E0CIP6-F1
#
_cell.length_a   1.000
_cell.length_b   1.000
_cell.length_c   1.000
_cell.angle_alpha   90.00
_cell.angle_beta   90.00
_cell.angle_gamma   90.00
#
_symmetry.space_group_name_H-M   'P 1'
#
loop_
_entity.id
_entity.type
_entity.pdbx_description
1 polymer ?
#
loop_
_entity_poly.entity_id
_entity_poly.type
_entity_poly.pdbx_seq_one_letter_code
_entity_poly.pdbx_strand_id
1 'polypeptide(L)' 'MKKNDPIFLEITDIVWDQSKENEKELPKELDLKWNGGVWNDMQVSDWLSEYFKVKVNSLNIKELDNKAGSG' A
#
# COMPACT_ATOMS: atom_id res chain seq x y z
N MET A 1 -19.36 -17.79 -8.07
CA MET A 1 -18.00 -17.34 -7.71
C MET A 1 -18.11 -15.90 -7.26
N LYS A 2 -17.86 -15.58 -5.98
CA LYS A 2 -17.78 -14.17 -5.57
C LYS A 2 -16.53 -13.61 -6.26
N LYS A 3 -16.73 -12.73 -7.24
CA LYS A 3 -15.62 -11.91 -7.76
C LYS A 3 -15.14 -11.12 -6.54
N ASN A 4 -13.91 -11.36 -6.11
CA ASN A 4 -13.27 -10.45 -5.16
C ASN A 4 -13.07 -9.16 -5.95
N ASP A 5 -13.94 -8.18 -5.72
CA ASP A 5 -13.79 -6.89 -6.35
C ASP A 5 -12.45 -6.30 -5.92
N PRO A 6 -11.69 -5.69 -6.85
CA PRO A 6 -10.41 -5.11 -6.51
C PRO A 6 -10.62 -3.98 -5.50
N ILE A 7 -9.85 -4.03 -4.42
CA ILE A 7 -9.83 -3.00 -3.39
C ILE A 7 -8.77 -1.99 -3.79
N PHE A 8 -9.08 -0.70 -3.69
CA PHE A 8 -8.10 0.36 -3.94
C PHE A 8 -7.65 0.92 -2.60
N LEU A 9 -6.34 0.96 -2.39
CA LEU A 9 -5.71 1.43 -1.17
C LEU A 9 -4.88 2.66 -1.49
N GLU A 10 -5.19 3.77 -0.84
CA GLU A 10 -4.37 4.98 -0.81
C GLU A 10 -3.35 4.80 0.33
N ILE A 11 -2.08 4.69 -0.02
CA ILE A 11 -0.99 4.55 0.95
C ILE A 11 -0.23 5.87 1.01
N THR A 12 -0.07 6.40 2.22
CA THR A 12 0.53 7.72 2.48
C THR A 12 1.51 7.65 3.65
N ASP A 13 2.28 8.71 3.84
CA ASP A 13 3.25 8.85 4.93
C ASP A 13 4.21 7.66 5.05
N ILE A 14 4.65 7.11 3.92
CA ILE A 14 5.53 5.94 3.91
C ILE A 14 6.92 6.35 4.40
N VAL A 15 7.35 5.69 5.48
CA VAL A 15 8.68 5.81 6.06
C VAL A 15 9.46 4.55 5.76
N TRP A 16 10.48 4.67 4.92
CA TRP A 16 11.36 3.58 4.54
C TRP A 16 12.55 3.46 5.49
N ASP A 17 12.96 2.22 5.76
CA ASP A 17 14.14 1.92 6.57
C ASP A 17 15.42 2.03 5.72
N GLN A 18 15.78 3.27 5.38
CA GLN A 18 16.96 3.57 4.56
C GLN A 18 18.07 4.12 5.44
N SER A 19 19.29 3.60 5.22
CA SER A 19 20.50 4.27 5.70
C SER A 19 20.93 5.35 4.70
N LYS A 20 21.64 6.38 5.18
CA LYS A 20 22.22 7.45 4.33
C LYS A 20 23.12 6.92 3.20
N GLU A 21 23.63 5.71 3.33
CA GLU A 21 24.48 5.06 2.33
C GLU A 21 23.67 4.34 1.23
N ASN A 22 22.38 4.08 1.45
CA ASN A 22 21.48 3.38 0.53
C ASN A 22 20.20 4.18 0.26
N GLU A 23 20.31 5.51 0.29
CA GLU A 23 19.20 6.41 -0.03
C GLU A 23 18.82 6.23 -1.51
N LYS A 24 17.68 5.56 -1.71
CA LYS A 24 17.00 5.41 -3.00
C LYS A 24 15.82 6.37 -3.03
N GLU A 25 15.51 6.92 -4.19
CA GLU A 25 14.26 7.66 -4.39
C GLU A 25 13.07 6.69 -4.30
N LEU A 26 12.44 6.66 -3.13
CA LEU A 26 11.26 5.85 -2.87
C LEU A 26 10.03 6.76 -2.71
N PRO A 27 8.85 6.31 -3.16
CA PRO A 27 7.63 7.09 -3.04
C PRO A 27 7.24 7.24 -1.56
N LYS A 28 6.73 8.41 -1.20
CA LYS A 28 6.13 8.66 0.13
C LYS A 28 4.63 8.36 0.16
N GLU A 29 4.03 8.25 -1.02
CA GLU A 29 2.61 7.97 -1.24
C GLU A 29 2.43 7.20 -2.55
N LEU A 30 1.44 6.32 -2.61
CA LEU A 30 1.04 5.59 -3.82
C LEU A 30 -0.37 5.00 -3.71
N ASP A 31 -1.01 4.83 -4.86
CA ASP A 31 -2.26 4.09 -4.99
C ASP A 31 -1.98 2.62 -5.33
N LEU A 32 -2.48 1.72 -4.49
CA LEU A 32 -2.33 0.28 -4.65
C LEU A 32 -3.68 -0.38 -4.96
N LYS A 33 -3.75 -1.03 -6.13
CA LYS A 33 -4.87 -1.91 -6.46
C LYS A 33 -4.62 -3.29 -5.87
N TRP A 34 -5.31 -3.61 -4.78
CA TRP A 34 -5.25 -4.89 -4.09
C TRP A 34 -6.26 -5.88 -4.68
N ASN A 35 -5.75 -6.96 -5.28
CA ASN A 35 -6.59 -7.99 -5.90
C ASN A 35 -7.03 -9.09 -4.91
N GLY A 36 -6.64 -8.99 -3.63
CA GLY A 36 -7.14 -9.86 -2.56
C GLY A 36 -8.46 -9.33 -2.03
N GLY A 37 -9.48 -10.18 -1.86
CA GLY A 37 -10.78 -9.73 -1.32
C GLY A 37 -10.75 -9.23 0.13
N VAL A 38 -9.62 -9.40 0.83
CA VAL A 38 -9.35 -8.86 2.17
C VAL A 38 -7.90 -8.40 2.19
N TRP A 39 -7.62 -7.32 2.91
CA TRP A 39 -6.29 -6.79 3.14
C TRP A 39 -6.11 -6.50 4.64
N ASN A 40 -4.86 -6.35 5.06
CA ASN A 40 -4.49 -5.78 6.34
C ASN A 40 -3.15 -5.06 6.22
N ASP A 41 -2.84 -4.21 7.21
CA ASP A 41 -1.66 -3.36 7.20
C ASP A 41 -0.35 -4.14 7.04
N MET A 42 -0.25 -5.30 7.70
CA MET A 42 0.94 -6.15 7.64
C MET A 42 1.18 -6.70 6.22
N GLN A 43 0.13 -7.22 5.57
CA GLN A 43 0.23 -7.75 4.22
C GLN A 43 0.65 -6.69 3.20
N VAL A 44 0.11 -5.47 3.33
CA VAL A 44 0.45 -4.36 2.43
C VAL A 44 1.89 -3.89 2.68
N SER A 45 2.28 -3.75 3.95
CA SER A 45 3.65 -3.39 4.35
C SER A 45 4.69 -4.39 3.86
N ASP A 46 4.41 -5.69 4.02
CA ASP A 46 5.29 -6.76 3.54
C ASP A 46 5.41 -6.73 2.02
N TRP A 47 4.28 -6.60 1.31
CA TRP A 47 4.27 -6.50 -0.15
C TRP A 47 5.09 -5.30 -0.66
N LEU A 48 4.93 -4.12 -0.05
CA LEU A 48 5.71 -2.94 -0.38
C LEU A 48 7.21 -3.17 -0.13
N SER A 49 7.53 -3.80 1.00
CA SER A 49 8.92 -4.08 1.37
C SER A 49 9.58 -5.02 0.36
N GLU A 50 8.86 -6.04 -0.09
CA GLU A 50 9.32 -6.98 -1.11
C GLU A 50 9.43 -6.34 -2.50
N TYR A 51 8.50 -5.46 -2.86
CA TYR A 51 8.47 -4.78 -4.16
C TYR A 51 9.63 -3.80 -4.30
N PHE A 52 9.84 -2.94 -3.31
CA PHE A 52 10.90 -1.93 -3.32
C PHE A 52 12.26 -2.43 -2.81
N LYS A 53 12.31 -3.66 -2.28
CA LYS A 53 13.49 -4.26 -1.64
C LYS A 53 14.04 -3.39 -0.50
N VAL A 54 13.16 -2.71 0.22
CA VAL A 54 13.47 -1.84 1.35
C VAL A 54 12.36 -2.01 2.37
N LYS A 55 12.73 -2.24 3.64
CA LYS A 55 11.74 -2.44 4.70
C LYS A 55 10.94 -1.17 4.94
N VAL A 56 9.63 -1.30 5.11
CA VAL A 56 8.78 -0.21 5.58
C VAL A 56 8.82 -0.15 7.11
N ASN A 57 9.07 1.03 7.67
CA ASN A 57 9.04 1.29 9.11
C ASN A 57 7.63 1.69 9.57
N SER A 58 6.98 2.57 8.81
CA SER A 58 5.60 2.97 9.04
C SER A 58 4.96 3.45 7.75
N LEU A 59 3.64 3.34 7.67
CA LEU A 59 2.83 3.80 6.56
C LEU A 59 1.40 3.99 7.06
N ASN A 60 0.64 4.85 6.38
CA ASN A 60 -0.79 4.99 6.55
C ASN A 60 -1.50 4.34 5.36
N ILE A 61 -2.52 3.53 5.61
CA ILE A 61 -3.36 2.94 4.56
C ILE A 61 -4.78 3.40 4.74
N LYS A 62 -5.38 3.84 3.64
CA LYS A 62 -6.80 4.17 3.57
C LYS A 62 -7.42 3.41 2.42
N GLU A 63 -8.45 2.63 2.72
CA GLU A 63 -9.26 2.02 1.68
C GLU A 63 -10.07 3.11 0.97
N LEU A 64 -9.83 3.25 -0.33
CA LEU A 64 -10.67 4.05 -1.19
C LEU A 64 -11.90 3.20 -1.49
N ASP A 65 -13.01 3.54 -0.85
CA ASP A 65 -14.32 3.04 -1.27
C ASP A 65 -14.40 3.23 -2.80
N ASN A 66 -14.61 2.13 -3.53
CA ASN A 66 -15.17 2.20 -4.87
C ASN A 66 -16.57 2.80 -4.71
N LYS A 67 -16.68 4.12 -4.55
CA LYS A 67 -17.96 4.82 -4.57
C LYS A 67 -18.52 4.68 -5.99
N ALA A 68 -19.23 3.58 -6.22
CA ALA A 68 -20.47 3.65 -6.96
C ALA A 68 -21.31 4.71 -6.24
N GLY A 69 -21.48 5.86 -6.91
CA GLY A 69 -22.16 7.03 -6.37
C GLY A 69 -23.49 6.66 -5.72
N SER A 70 -23.64 7.03 -4.46
CA SER A 70 -24.97 7.24 -3.87
C SER A 70 -25.29 8.71 -4.12
N GLY A 71 -26.10 8.98 -5.14
CA GLY A 71 -26.61 10.30 -5.52
C GLY A 71 -27.85 10.13 -6.37
#